data_AF-A0A434AFI8-F1
#
_entry.id   AF-A0A434AFI8-F1
#
_cell.length_a   1.000
_cell.length_b   1.000
_cell.length_c   1.000
_cell.angle_alpha   90.00
_cell.angle_beta   90.00
_cell.angle_gamma   90.00
#
_symmetry.space_group_name_H-M   'P 1'
#
loop_
_entity.id
_entity.type
_entity.pdbx_description
1 polymer ?
#
loop_
_entity_poly.entity_id
_entity_poly.type
_entity_poly.pdbx_seq_one_letter_code
_entity_poly.pdbx_strand_id
1 'polypeptide(L)'
;MLQFKLNQKFYLEICENKDKPEMHCNGKCHLKKQILEHEKKESTNEKVLSEKEPLLYLFTTKNYYKPPFYQKPRLLKLLSPQFHPPIFYFDIFHPPRKLNL
;
A
#
# COMPACT_ATOMS: atom_id res chain seq x y z
N MET A 1 -4.17 11.07 -6.35
CA MET A 1 -5.23 11.31 -5.33
C MET A 1 -4.74 11.17 -3.88
N LEU A 2 -3.91 10.19 -3.52
CA LEU A 2 -3.43 10.02 -2.12
C LEU A 2 -2.66 11.26 -1.61
N GLN A 3 -1.69 11.76 -2.39
CA GLN A 3 -0.91 12.96 -2.08
C GLN A 3 -1.79 14.19 -1.82
N PHE A 4 -2.86 14.38 -2.60
CA PHE A 4 -3.81 15.48 -2.41
C PHE A 4 -4.54 15.39 -1.07
N LYS A 5 -4.94 14.18 -0.65
CA LYS A 5 -5.61 13.95 0.64
C LYS A 5 -4.66 14.16 1.83
N LEU A 6 -3.42 13.68 1.72
CA LEU A 6 -2.43 13.82 2.79
C LEU A 6 -1.99 15.27 2.99
N ASN A 7 -1.88 16.03 1.89
CA ASN A 7 -1.38 17.41 1.89
C ASN A 7 -2.50 18.44 1.77
N GLN A 8 -3.69 18.16 2.31
CA GLN A 8 -4.87 19.00 2.10
C GLN A 8 -4.67 20.47 2.55
N LYS A 9 -3.94 20.70 3.65
CA LYS A 9 -3.59 22.06 4.14
C LYS A 9 -2.85 22.87 3.09
N PHE A 10 -1.80 22.29 2.49
CA PHE A 10 -1.03 22.92 1.44
C PHE A 10 -1.92 23.32 0.25
N TYR A 11 -2.80 22.42 -0.22
CA TYR A 11 -3.70 22.72 -1.33
C TYR A 11 -4.74 23.80 -1.02
N LEU A 12 -5.16 23.93 0.25
CA LEU A 12 -6.02 25.03 0.70
C LEU A 12 -5.27 26.36 0.70
N GLU A 13 -4.01 26.37 1.14
CA GLU A 13 -3.15 27.56 1.18
C GLU A 13 -2.84 28.13 -0.20
N ILE A 14 -2.77 27.30 -1.24
CA ILE A 14 -2.52 27.76 -2.61
C ILE A 14 -3.80 27.95 -3.44
N CYS A 15 -4.99 27.73 -2.87
CA CYS A 15 -6.25 27.83 -3.61
C CYS A 15 -6.47 29.27 -4.14
N GLU A 16 -6.81 29.41 -5.42
CA GLU A 16 -7.11 30.73 -6.03
C GLU A 16 -8.52 31.24 -5.70
N ASN A 17 -9.45 30.33 -5.38
CA ASN A 17 -10.85 30.64 -5.10
C ASN A 17 -11.13 30.73 -3.58
N LYS A 18 -10.20 31.29 -2.80
CA LYS A 18 -10.38 31.45 -1.34
C LYS A 18 -11.56 32.38 -1.02
N ASP A 19 -11.77 33.38 -1.86
CA ASP A 19 -12.79 34.41 -1.66
C ASP A 19 -14.20 33.96 -2.13
N LYS A 20 -14.32 32.73 -2.67
CA LYS A 20 -15.58 32.16 -3.19
C LYS A 20 -15.87 30.80 -2.54
N PRO A 21 -16.16 30.77 -1.22
CA PRO A 21 -16.35 29.53 -0.47
C PRO A 21 -17.51 28.67 -0.99
N GLU A 22 -18.54 29.28 -1.57
CA GLU A 22 -19.69 28.63 -2.20
C GLU A 22 -19.33 27.69 -3.37
N MET A 23 -18.15 27.88 -3.99
CA MET A 23 -17.67 26.99 -5.05
C MET A 23 -17.06 25.68 -4.52
N HIS A 24 -16.91 25.54 -3.20
CA HIS A 24 -16.34 24.35 -2.55
C HIS A 24 -15.05 23.86 -3.21
N CYS A 25 -14.21 24.80 -3.65
CA CYS A 25 -13.02 24.52 -4.46
C CYS A 25 -12.01 23.69 -3.68
N ASN A 26 -11.71 24.05 -2.44
CA ASN A 26 -10.86 23.29 -1.52
C ASN A 26 -9.52 22.84 -2.13
N GLY A 27 -8.88 23.71 -2.91
CA GLY A 27 -7.60 23.42 -3.59
C GLY A 27 -7.70 22.54 -4.84
N LYS A 28 -8.89 22.11 -5.26
CA LYS A 28 -9.11 21.29 -6.46
C LYS A 28 -8.73 22.01 -7.76
N CYS A 29 -8.79 23.34 -7.80
CA CYS A 29 -8.35 24.14 -8.95
C CYS A 29 -6.89 23.85 -9.32
N HIS A 30 -6.00 23.86 -8.33
CA HIS A 30 -4.59 23.60 -8.55
C HIS A 30 -4.31 22.15 -8.93
N LEU A 31 -5.00 21.20 -8.27
CA LEU A 31 -4.92 19.79 -8.64
C LEU A 31 -5.30 19.57 -10.11
N LYS A 32 -6.37 20.22 -10.58
CA LYS A 32 -6.82 20.12 -11.97
C LYS A 32 -5.77 20.68 -12.94
N LYS A 33 -5.15 21.83 -12.63
CA LYS A 33 -4.07 22.40 -13.46
C LYS A 33 -2.88 21.44 -13.59
N GLN A 34 -2.42 20.86 -12.49
CA GLN A 34 -1.30 19.89 -12.49
C GLN A 34 -1.61 18.65 -13.34
N ILE A 35 -2.84 18.12 -13.27
CA ILE A 35 -3.27 16.99 -14.09
C ILE A 35 -3.22 17.35 -15.58
N LEU A 36 -3.79 18.49 -15.96
CA LEU A 36 -3.80 18.95 -17.36
C LEU A 36 -2.38 19.22 -17.90
N GLU A 37 -1.49 19.79 -17.08
CA GLU A 37 -0.09 19.99 -17.44
C GLU A 37 0.64 18.67 -17.65
N HIS A 38 0.36 17.66 -16.83
CA HIS A 38 0.91 16.32 -16.99
C HIS A 38 0.42 15.65 -18.28
N GLU A 39 -0.89 15.71 -18.56
CA GLU A 39 -1.49 15.17 -19.78
C GLU A 39 -0.91 15.81 -21.05
N LYS A 40 -0.68 17.13 -21.04
CA LYS A 40 -0.03 17.83 -22.15
C LYS A 40 1.44 17.44 -22.37
N LYS A 41 2.16 17.13 -21.28
CA LYS A 41 3.56 16.65 -21.37
C LYS A 41 3.64 15.22 -21.89
N GLU A 42 2.68 14.38 -21.52
CA GLU A 42 2.59 13.00 -22.04
C GLU A 42 2.16 12.95 -23.51
N SER A 43 1.41 13.95 -24.01
CA SER A 43 1.03 14.00 -25.43
C SER A 43 2.16 14.49 -26.36
N THR A 44 3.24 15.04 -25.82
CA THR A 44 4.36 15.65 -26.59
C THR A 44 5.69 14.91 -26.45
N ASN A 45 5.87 14.09 -25.40
CA ASN A 45 7.04 13.24 -25.26
C ASN A 45 6.70 11.79 -25.65
N GLU A 46 7.53 11.19 -26.51
CA GLU A 46 7.59 9.74 -26.64
C GLU A 46 7.68 9.14 -25.24
N LYS A 47 6.79 8.18 -24.93
CA LYS A 47 6.71 7.55 -23.61
C LYS A 47 8.06 6.94 -23.26
N VAL A 48 8.91 7.69 -22.57
CA VAL A 48 9.97 7.12 -21.77
C VAL A 48 9.23 6.24 -20.78
N LEU A 49 9.30 4.93 -20.99
CA LEU A 49 8.81 3.93 -20.05
C LEU A 49 9.65 4.13 -18.79
N SER A 50 9.23 5.04 -17.92
CA SER A 50 9.68 5.05 -16.54
C SER A 50 9.11 3.76 -15.98
N GLU A 51 9.96 2.74 -15.93
CA GLU A 51 9.66 1.47 -15.27
C GLU A 51 9.33 1.82 -13.82
N LYS A 52 8.02 1.89 -13.52
CA LYS A 52 7.55 2.18 -12.17
C LYS A 52 7.86 0.92 -11.38
N GLU A 53 8.97 0.93 -10.66
CA GLU A 53 9.29 -0.14 -9.72
C GLU A 53 8.06 -0.38 -8.82
N PRO A 54 7.59 -1.63 -8.68
CA PRO A 54 6.46 -1.93 -7.84
C PRO A 54 6.83 -1.61 -6.38
N LEU A 55 6.27 -0.52 -5.86
CA LEU A 55 6.33 -0.18 -4.44
C LEU A 55 5.58 -1.25 -3.63
N LEU A 56 6.34 -2.21 -3.08
CA LEU A 56 5.82 -3.23 -2.18
C LEU A 56 5.61 -2.62 -0.79
N TYR A 57 4.37 -2.30 -0.45
CA TYR A 57 4.01 -1.89 0.92
C TYR A 57 3.76 -3.12 1.80
N LEU A 58 4.74 -3.48 2.62
CA LEU A 58 4.58 -4.51 3.65
C LEU A 58 3.92 -3.90 4.91
N PHE A 59 2.62 -4.13 5.06
CA PHE A 59 1.91 -3.78 6.30
C PHE A 59 2.03 -4.93 7.30
N THR A 60 2.81 -4.74 8.37
CA THR A 60 2.82 -5.67 9.49
C THR A 60 1.71 -5.30 10.46
N THR A 61 0.68 -6.15 10.58
CA THR A 61 -0.28 -6.01 11.66
C THR A 61 0.36 -6.59 12.92
N LYS A 62 0.72 -5.71 13.87
CA LYS A 62 1.09 -6.15 15.23
C LYS A 62 -0.16 -6.73 15.88
N ASN A 63 -0.37 -8.04 15.74
CA ASN A 63 -1.42 -8.76 16.44
C ASN A 63 -1.02 -8.86 17.92
N TYR A 64 -1.59 -8.02 18.77
CA TYR A 64 -1.47 -8.16 20.22
C TYR A 64 -2.36 -9.30 20.69
N TYR A 65 -1.86 -10.53 20.61
CA TYR A 65 -2.54 -11.69 21.20
C TYR A 65 -2.47 -11.54 22.73
N LYS A 66 -3.60 -11.19 23.36
CA LYS A 66 -3.75 -11.33 24.82
C LYS A 66 -4.08 -12.79 25.10
N PRO A 67 -3.17 -13.59 25.70
CA PRO A 67 -3.50 -14.97 26.02
C PRO A 67 -4.67 -15.00 27.01
N PRO A 68 -5.64 -15.93 26.86
CA PRO A 68 -6.66 -16.14 27.89
C PRO A 68 -5.97 -16.52 29.21
N PHE A 69 -6.58 -16.09 30.33
CA PHE A 69 -6.09 -16.28 31.69
C PHE A 69 -5.49 -17.68 31.93
N TYR A 70 -4.19 -17.73 32.25
CA TYR A 70 -3.44 -18.94 32.53
C TYR A 70 -3.88 -19.52 33.89
N GLN A 71 -4.79 -20.50 33.91
CA GLN A 71 -4.89 -21.42 35.05
C GLN A 71 -3.80 -22.48 34.91
N LYS A 72 -2.90 -22.60 35.89
CA LYS A 72 -1.77 -23.56 35.86
C LYS A 72 -2.29 -24.98 35.60
N PRO A 73 -2.02 -25.61 34.44
CA PRO A 73 -2.34 -27.01 34.26
C PRO A 73 -1.44 -27.85 35.18
N ARG A 74 -2.02 -28.85 35.87
CA ARG A 74 -1.23 -29.90 36.54
C ARG A 74 -0.35 -30.57 35.49
N LEU A 75 0.97 -30.56 35.71
CA LEU A 75 1.96 -31.18 34.85
C LEU A 75 1.69 -32.69 34.73
N LEU A 76 0.99 -33.10 33.67
CA LEU A 76 1.18 -34.43 33.11
C LEU A 76 2.44 -34.34 32.26
N LYS A 77 3.52 -35.01 32.70
CA LYS A 77 4.71 -35.24 31.88
C LYS A 77 4.30 -36.07 30.65
N LEU A 78 3.82 -35.41 29.61
CA LEU A 78 3.73 -36.03 28.30
C LEU A 78 5.10 -35.87 27.64
N LEU A 79 5.65 -37.01 27.21
CA LEU A 79 6.93 -37.13 26.51
C LEU A 79 6.99 -36.11 25.36
N SER A 80 8.11 -35.41 25.22
CA SER A 80 8.25 -34.31 24.25
C SER A 80 7.97 -34.80 22.82
N PRO A 81 7.04 -34.20 22.07
CA PRO A 81 7.12 -34.31 20.63
C PRO A 81 8.28 -33.40 20.18
N GLN A 82 9.22 -33.94 19.40
CA GLN A 82 10.28 -33.13 18.81
C GLN A 82 9.65 -31.96 18.04
N PHE A 83 9.90 -30.72 18.50
CA PHE A 83 9.51 -29.51 17.79
C PHE A 83 10.33 -29.43 16.51
N HIS A 84 9.71 -29.79 15.39
CA HIS A 84 10.21 -29.40 14.07
C HIS A 84 9.71 -27.97 13.78
N PRO A 85 10.59 -27.02 13.42
CA PRO A 85 10.12 -25.71 12.96
C PRO A 85 9.24 -25.92 11.73
N PRO A 86 8.14 -25.14 11.55
CA PRO A 86 7.36 -25.21 10.34
C PRO A 86 8.29 -24.87 9.17
N ILE A 87 8.46 -25.83 8.26
CA ILE A 87 9.16 -25.60 7.01
C ILE A 87 8.29 -24.59 6.26
N PHE A 88 8.67 -23.31 6.28
CA PHE A 88 8.06 -22.31 5.41
C PHE A 88 8.46 -22.67 3.98
N TYR A 89 7.62 -23.46 3.31
CA TYR A 89 7.63 -23.55 1.86
C TYR A 89 7.08 -22.22 1.34
N PHE A 90 7.98 -21.29 1.01
CA PHE A 90 7.65 -20.33 -0.03
C PHE A 90 7.59 -21.16 -1.32
N ASP A 91 6.38 -21.56 -1.72
CA ASP A 91 6.16 -22.02 -3.07
C ASP A 91 6.48 -20.84 -3.99
N ILE A 92 7.72 -20.80 -4.49
CA ILE A 92 8.06 -19.96 -5.63
C ILE A 92 7.19 -20.50 -6.76
N PHE A 93 6.16 -19.75 -7.11
CA PHE A 93 5.25 -20.14 -8.17
C PHE A 93 6.05 -20.32 -9.47
N HIS A 94 6.21 -21.57 -9.91
CA HIS A 94 6.81 -21.87 -11.20
C HIS A 94 5.69 -22.10 -12.22
N PRO A 95 5.68 -21.39 -13.36
CA PRO A 95 4.71 -21.66 -14.40
C PRO A 95 4.87 -23.09 -14.95
N PRO A 96 3.78 -23.73 -15.41
CA PRO A 96 3.82 -25.09 -15.93
C PRO A 96 4.78 -25.18 -17.12
N ARG A 97 5.66 -26.18 -17.12
CA ARG A 97 6.58 -26.44 -18.24
C ARG A 97 5.76 -26.89 -19.44
N LYS A 98 5.96 -26.23 -20.59
CA LYS A 98 5.39 -26.67 -21.86
C LYS A 98 5.93 -28.06 -22.18
N LEU A 99 5.04 -29.04 -22.32
CA LEU A 99 5.34 -30.30 -22.97
C LEU A 99 5.50 -30.01 -24.47
N ASN A 100 6.70 -30.23 -25.00
CA ASN A 100 6.92 -30.25 -26.44
C ASN A 100 6.35 -31.59 -26.95
N LEU A 101 5.24 -31.52 -27.68
CA LEU A 101 4.74 -32.58 -28.56
C LEU A 101 5.25 -32.33 -29.98
#